data_AF-A0A8J2AHQ6-F1
#
_entry.id   AF-A0A8J2AHQ6-F1
#
_cell.length_a   1.000
_cell.length_b   1.000
_cell.length_c   1.000
_cell.angle_alpha   90.00
_cell.angle_beta   90.00
_cell.angle_gamma   90.00
#
_symmetry.space_group_name_H-M   'P 1'
#
loop_
_entity.id
_entity.type
_entity.pdbx_description
1 polymer ?
#
loop_
_entity_poly.entity_id
_entity_poly.type
_entity_poly.pdbx_seq_one_letter_code
_entity_poly.pdbx_strand_id
1 'polypeptide(L)'
;MRLLTHNMLQCNKKGVQNGFPLRIKASKIVYEETEFNAVFIAAMVRKVEYPALLKAIEDIRHCSIVREDGGPENMSDNNESEPVPELPVLPAELPDNWEDDEALLEKLHTILLDVLLIDGSLVCPESGREFPVEKGIPNMLLHDDEI
;
A
#
# COMPACT_ATOMS: atom_id res chain seq x y z
N MET A 1 2.15 -5.79 6.80
CA MET A 1 2.96 -4.59 6.54
C MET A 1 2.04 -3.40 6.31
N ARG A 2 2.18 -2.33 7.11
CA ARG A 2 1.38 -1.10 6.95
C ARG A 2 1.83 -0.32 5.72
N LEU A 3 0.96 0.47 5.10
CA LEU A 3 1.32 1.27 3.92
C LEU A 3 2.35 2.37 4.23
N LEU A 4 2.40 2.85 5.47
CA LEU A 4 3.49 3.72 5.91
C LEU A 4 4.86 3.06 5.72
N THR A 5 4.98 1.75 5.99
CA THR A 5 6.23 1.00 5.79
C THR A 5 6.55 0.86 4.30
N HIS A 6 5.56 0.52 3.47
CA HIS A 6 5.73 0.45 2.01
C HIS A 6 6.32 1.74 1.44
N ASN A 7 5.82 2.89 1.89
CA ASN A 7 6.24 4.20 1.44
C ASN A 7 7.70 4.56 1.82
N MET A 8 8.34 3.77 2.68
CA MET A 8 9.74 3.92 3.08
C MET A 8 10.67 2.88 2.44
N LEU A 9 10.14 1.93 1.66
CA LEU A 9 10.90 0.85 1.04
C LEU A 9 11.22 1.16 -0.43
N GLN A 10 12.45 0.86 -0.84
CA GLN A 10 12.91 0.98 -2.21
C GLN A 10 13.74 -0.24 -2.63
N CYS A 11 13.79 -0.50 -3.94
CA CYS A 11 14.65 -1.53 -4.50
C CYS A 11 16.10 -1.02 -4.58
N ASN A 12 17.02 -1.73 -3.90
CA ASN A 12 18.45 -1.44 -3.94
C ASN A 12 19.24 -2.47 -4.79
N LYS A 13 18.56 -3.19 -5.70
CA LYS A 13 19.22 -4.14 -6.60
C LYS A 13 20.26 -3.41 -7.45
N LYS A 14 21.43 -4.03 -7.63
CA LYS A 14 22.52 -3.52 -8.45
C LYS A 14 22.03 -3.04 -9.82
N GLY A 15 22.43 -1.83 -10.19
CA GLY A 15 22.10 -1.24 -11.48
C GLY A 15 20.76 -0.51 -11.54
N VAL A 16 19.90 -0.66 -10.52
CA VAL A 16 18.65 0.12 -10.41
C VAL A 16 18.97 1.55 -9.98
N GLN A 17 18.42 2.53 -10.70
CA GLN A 17 18.51 3.95 -10.37
C GLN A 17 17.18 4.49 -9.82
N ASN A 18 16.06 3.95 -10.28
CA ASN A 18 14.71 4.32 -9.91
C ASN A 18 14.03 3.13 -9.21
N GLY A 19 14.44 2.87 -7.97
CA GLY A 19 13.94 1.74 -7.16
C GLY A 19 12.63 2.00 -6.43
N PHE A 20 12.05 3.20 -6.55
CA PHE A 20 10.91 3.68 -5.78
C PHE A 20 9.85 4.35 -6.69
N PRO A 21 8.54 4.21 -6.38
CA PRO A 21 7.96 3.28 -5.41
C PRO A 21 7.91 1.85 -5.92
N LEU A 22 7.91 0.89 -4.99
CA LEU A 22 7.66 -0.51 -5.31
C LEU A 22 6.17 -0.72 -5.63
N ARG A 23 5.84 -1.45 -6.69
CA ARG A 23 4.44 -1.79 -7.01
C ARG A 23 3.93 -2.87 -6.07
N ILE A 24 2.71 -2.74 -5.57
CA ILE A 24 2.09 -3.74 -4.70
C ILE A 24 1.32 -4.75 -5.54
N LYS A 25 1.62 -6.03 -5.36
CA LYS A 25 0.76 -7.14 -5.80
C LYS A 25 0.18 -7.79 -4.55
N ALA A 26 -1.01 -7.37 -4.15
CA ALA A 26 -1.64 -7.87 -2.93
C ALA A 26 -2.37 -9.19 -3.20
N SER A 27 -2.13 -10.18 -2.35
CA SER A 27 -2.94 -11.41 -2.30
C SER A 27 -3.87 -11.42 -1.10
N LYS A 28 -3.46 -10.78 0.00
CA LYS A 28 -4.27 -10.64 1.22
C LYS A 28 -4.03 -9.29 1.89
N ILE A 29 -5.11 -8.53 2.05
CA ILE A 29 -5.16 -7.29 2.83
C ILE A 29 -6.01 -7.54 4.08
N VAL A 30 -5.59 -6.95 5.20
CA VAL A 30 -6.35 -6.94 6.45
C VAL A 30 -6.45 -5.51 6.94
N TYR A 31 -7.58 -5.19 7.57
CA TYR A 31 -7.79 -3.94 8.28
C TYR A 31 -7.58 -4.15 9.77
N GLU A 32 -6.72 -3.35 10.39
CA GLU A 32 -6.47 -3.37 11.83
C GLU A 32 -6.47 -1.94 12.36
N GLU A 33 -7.58 -1.53 12.98
CA GLU A 33 -7.77 -0.19 13.53
C GLU A 33 -6.71 0.14 14.58
N THR A 34 -6.15 1.34 14.48
CA THR A 34 -5.21 1.89 15.46
C THR A 34 -5.70 3.21 16.02
N GLU A 35 -5.20 3.57 17.20
CA GLU A 35 -5.55 4.82 17.87
C GLU A 35 -5.14 6.02 17.00
N PHE A 36 -6.12 6.86 16.66
CA PHE A 36 -5.88 8.07 15.90
C PHE A 36 -5.11 9.11 16.73
N ASN A 37 -4.03 9.63 16.14
CA ASN A 37 -3.25 10.70 16.72
C ASN A 37 -2.86 11.71 15.65
N ALA A 38 -3.61 12.81 15.55
CA ALA A 38 -3.42 13.87 14.57
C ALA A 38 -1.98 14.42 14.55
N VAL A 39 -1.37 14.63 15.71
CA VAL A 39 0.01 15.16 15.82
C VAL A 39 1.02 14.19 15.23
N PHE A 40 0.86 12.89 15.51
CA PHE A 40 1.70 11.85 14.95
C PHE A 40 1.54 11.73 13.44
N ILE A 41 0.29 11.71 12.95
CA ILE A 41 -0.01 11.63 11.51
C ILE A 41 0.55 12.83 10.78
N ALA A 42 0.37 14.06 11.29
CA ALA A 42 0.98 15.25 10.72
C ALA A 42 2.52 15.20 10.71
N ALA A 43 3.15 14.60 11.72
CA ALA A 43 4.61 14.39 11.69
C ALA A 43 5.04 13.36 10.63
N MET A 44 4.23 12.31 10.40
CA MET A 44 4.53 11.25 9.44
C MET A 44 4.25 11.64 8.00
N VAL A 45 3.14 12.33 7.74
CA VAL A 45 2.74 12.77 6.38
C VAL A 45 3.82 13.66 5.75
N ARG A 46 4.53 14.47 6.54
CA ARG A 46 5.69 15.27 6.04
C ARG A 46 6.86 14.42 5.53
N LYS A 47 6.93 13.14 5.90
CA LYS A 47 7.95 12.19 5.45
C LYS A 47 7.44 11.24 4.37
N VAL A 48 6.13 11.22 4.14
CA VAL A 48 5.48 10.35 3.17
C VAL A 48 5.64 10.96 1.78
N GLU A 49 6.04 10.14 0.82
CA GLU A 49 5.95 10.49 -0.59
C GLU A 49 4.51 10.25 -1.05
N TYR A 50 3.75 11.33 -1.13
CA TYR A 50 2.30 11.31 -1.34
C TYR A 50 1.88 10.67 -2.69
N PRO A 51 2.53 10.99 -3.83
CA PRO A 51 2.30 10.29 -5.10
C PRO A 51 2.46 8.76 -5.04
N ALA A 52 3.46 8.26 -4.31
CA ALA A 52 3.69 6.84 -4.10
C ALA A 52 2.62 6.20 -3.23
N LEU A 53 2.10 6.92 -2.24
CA LEU A 53 0.96 6.48 -1.44
C LEU A 53 -0.29 6.31 -2.32
N LEU A 54 -0.58 7.27 -3.20
CA LEU A 54 -1.71 7.18 -4.13
C LEU A 54 -1.57 5.97 -5.06
N LYS A 55 -0.36 5.71 -5.59
CA LYS A 55 -0.09 4.51 -6.39
C LYS A 55 -0.30 3.22 -5.61
N ALA A 56 0.13 3.17 -4.34
CA ALA A 56 -0.08 2.00 -3.48
C ALA A 56 -1.57 1.72 -3.25
N ILE A 57 -2.39 2.75 -3.07
CA ILE A 57 -3.85 2.64 -2.95
C ILE A 57 -4.44 2.07 -4.25
N GLU A 58 -4.00 2.57 -5.41
CA GLU A 58 -4.48 2.10 -6.71
C GLU A 58 -4.08 0.63 -6.97
N ASP A 59 -2.84 0.26 -6.65
CA ASP A 59 -2.35 -1.11 -6.74
C ASP A 59 -3.23 -2.07 -5.90
N ILE A 60 -3.62 -1.69 -4.68
CA ILE A 60 -4.49 -2.50 -3.82
C ILE A 60 -5.92 -2.55 -4.36
N ARG A 61 -6.46 -1.43 -4.86
CA ARG A 61 -7.78 -1.39 -5.48
C ARG A 61 -7.86 -2.32 -6.68
N HIS A 62 -6.82 -2.38 -7.51
CA HIS A 62 -6.79 -3.22 -8.70
C HIS A 62 -6.52 -4.69 -8.40
N CYS A 63 -5.77 -5.01 -7.33
CA CYS A 63 -5.60 -6.41 -6.88
C CYS A 63 -6.89 -7.02 -6.35
N SER A 64 -7.83 -6.20 -5.88
CA SER A 64 -9.15 -6.64 -5.43
C SER A 64 -10.10 -6.97 -6.61
N ILE A 65 -9.69 -6.72 -7.86
CA ILE A 65 -10.46 -6.98 -9.10
C ILE A 65 -9.77 -8.07 -9.94
N VAL A 66 -9.43 -9.19 -9.32
CA VAL A 66 -8.96 -10.38 -10.06
C VAL A 66 -9.78 -11.59 -9.63
N ARG A 67 -10.82 -11.91 -10.39
CA ARG A 67 -11.33 -13.29 -10.46
C ARG A 67 -10.24 -14.13 -11.12
N GLU A 68 -10.03 -15.38 -10.72
CA GLU A 68 -9.08 -16.31 -11.36
C GLU A 68 -9.41 -16.59 -12.85
N ASP A 69 -10.50 -16.02 -13.38
CA ASP A 69 -11.18 -16.38 -14.62
C ASP A 69 -11.61 -15.19 -15.51
N GLY A 70 -11.26 -13.95 -15.20
CA GLY A 70 -11.26 -12.84 -16.17
C GLY A 70 -12.62 -12.37 -16.75
N GLY A 71 -13.72 -12.42 -16.00
CA GLY A 71 -15.04 -11.91 -16.44
C GLY A 71 -15.66 -10.87 -15.49
N PRO A 72 -16.50 -9.93 -15.99
CA PRO A 72 -17.17 -8.94 -15.14
C PRO A 72 -18.27 -9.61 -14.31
N GLU A 73 -18.43 -9.19 -13.07
CA GLU A 73 -19.44 -9.74 -12.16
C GLU A 73 -20.83 -9.10 -12.37
N ASN A 74 -21.77 -9.95 -12.76
CA ASN A 74 -23.15 -9.90 -12.33
C ASN A 74 -23.46 -11.19 -11.57
N MET A 75 -23.99 -11.02 -10.36
CA MET A 75 -24.77 -11.93 -9.51
C MET A 75 -24.19 -13.27 -9.01
N SER A 76 -24.26 -13.37 -7.67
CA SER A 76 -24.44 -14.52 -6.78
C SER A 76 -23.42 -15.65 -6.84
N ASP A 77 -22.62 -15.79 -5.77
CA ASP A 77 -22.63 -17.02 -4.95
C ASP A 77 -21.86 -16.87 -3.63
N ASN A 78 -22.35 -17.58 -2.61
CA ASN A 78 -22.02 -17.44 -1.19
C ASN A 78 -20.66 -18.05 -0.80
N ASN A 79 -19.64 -17.22 -0.66
CA ASN A 79 -18.47 -17.55 0.15
C ASN A 79 -18.07 -16.29 0.94
N GLU A 80 -18.11 -16.36 2.27
CA GLU A 80 -17.79 -15.25 3.20
C GLU A 80 -16.29 -14.92 3.11
N SER A 81 -15.89 -14.31 1.99
CA SER A 81 -14.80 -13.37 1.98
C SER A 81 -15.43 -12.07 2.46
N GLU A 82 -15.20 -11.72 3.73
CA GLU A 82 -15.56 -10.39 4.25
C GLU A 82 -15.23 -9.34 3.17
N PRO A 83 -16.21 -8.54 2.72
CA PRO A 83 -15.99 -7.57 1.66
C PRO A 83 -14.87 -6.64 2.12
N VAL A 84 -13.80 -6.57 1.33
CA VAL A 84 -12.66 -5.71 1.65
C VAL A 84 -13.21 -4.29 1.82
N PRO A 85 -13.05 -3.66 2.99
CA PRO A 85 -13.60 -2.34 3.24
C PRO A 85 -13.06 -1.35 2.21
N GLU A 86 -13.96 -0.57 1.62
CA GLU A 86 -13.64 0.38 0.57
C GLU A 86 -12.60 1.39 1.09
N LEU A 87 -11.40 1.39 0.49
CA LEU A 87 -10.32 2.29 0.91
C LEU A 87 -10.74 3.75 0.74
N PRO A 88 -10.51 4.62 1.74
CA PRO A 88 -10.94 6.01 1.66
C PRO A 88 -10.28 6.72 0.47
N VAL A 89 -11.04 7.60 -0.17
CA VAL A 89 -10.56 8.39 -1.30
C VAL A 89 -9.76 9.59 -0.79
N LEU A 90 -8.53 9.71 -1.27
CA LEU A 90 -7.66 10.85 -1.03
C LEU A 90 -7.68 11.83 -2.21
N PRO A 91 -7.42 13.13 -1.98
CA PRO A 91 -7.26 14.09 -3.07
C PRO A 91 -6.01 13.79 -3.91
N ALA A 92 -6.02 14.19 -5.17
CA ALA A 92 -4.91 13.94 -6.10
C ALA A 92 -3.60 14.64 -5.67
N GLU A 93 -3.72 15.77 -4.96
CA GLU A 93 -2.61 16.52 -4.40
C GLU A 93 -2.93 16.85 -2.94
N LEU A 94 -1.89 16.99 -2.13
CA LEU A 94 -2.03 17.36 -0.72
C LEU A 94 -2.30 18.88 -0.65
N PRO A 95 -3.45 19.34 -0.11
CA PRO A 95 -3.76 20.78 -0.01
C PRO A 95 -2.79 21.50 0.94
N ASP A 96 -2.48 22.79 0.74
CA ASP A 96 -1.49 23.51 1.58
C ASP A 96 -1.78 23.49 3.09
N ASN A 97 -3.06 23.55 3.50
CA ASN A 97 -3.49 23.56 4.91
C ASN A 97 -3.99 22.18 5.38
N TRP A 98 -3.40 21.10 4.87
CA TRP A 98 -3.79 19.72 5.21
C TRP A 98 -3.59 19.39 6.70
N GLU A 99 -2.72 20.11 7.42
CA GLU A 99 -2.43 19.87 8.84
C GLU A 99 -3.59 20.21 9.77
N ASP A 100 -4.46 21.15 9.36
CA ASP A 100 -5.62 21.59 10.13
C ASP A 100 -6.91 20.84 9.71
N ASP A 101 -6.84 20.05 8.64
CA ASP A 101 -7.97 19.25 8.13
C ASP A 101 -8.03 17.89 8.84
N GLU A 102 -8.73 17.86 9.97
CA GLU A 102 -8.92 16.65 10.79
C GLU A 102 -9.51 15.49 9.98
N ALA A 103 -10.45 15.76 9.07
CA ALA A 103 -11.07 14.74 8.23
C ALA A 103 -10.09 14.14 7.21
N LEU A 104 -9.15 14.94 6.70
CA LEU A 104 -8.06 14.42 5.85
C LEU A 104 -7.04 13.63 6.68
N LEU A 105 -6.70 14.10 7.88
CA LEU A 105 -5.80 13.38 8.78
C LEU A 105 -6.35 12.01 9.20
N GLU A 106 -7.65 11.89 9.46
CA GLU A 106 -8.31 10.60 9.74
C GLU A 106 -8.24 9.63 8.55
N LYS A 107 -8.44 10.13 7.33
CA LYS A 107 -8.29 9.31 6.12
C LYS A 107 -6.85 8.87 5.91
N LEU A 108 -5.89 9.77 6.15
CA LEU A 108 -4.46 9.47 6.06
C LEU A 108 -4.04 8.46 7.12
N HIS A 109 -4.54 8.60 8.35
CA HIS A 109 -4.36 7.61 9.43
C HIS A 109 -4.81 6.23 9.00
N THR A 110 -6.05 6.14 8.52
CA THR A 110 -6.66 4.90 8.04
C THR A 110 -5.78 4.21 7.01
N ILE A 111 -5.32 4.95 6.00
CA ILE A 111 -4.51 4.38 4.92
C ILE A 111 -3.11 4.00 5.39
N LEU A 112 -2.43 4.91 6.09
CA LEU A 112 -1.03 4.74 6.46
C LEU A 112 -0.85 3.66 7.50
N LEU A 113 -1.78 3.58 8.45
CA LEU A 113 -1.67 2.68 9.59
C LEU A 113 -2.63 1.50 9.43
N ASP A 114 -3.92 1.69 9.26
CA ASP A 114 -4.90 0.62 9.46
C ASP A 114 -4.97 -0.40 8.32
N VAL A 115 -4.40 -0.08 7.15
CA VAL A 115 -4.33 -0.99 6.00
C VAL A 115 -3.04 -1.83 6.06
N LEU A 116 -3.19 -3.14 6.22
CA LEU A 116 -2.09 -4.09 6.30
C LEU A 116 -2.06 -5.02 5.09
N LEU A 117 -0.95 -5.00 4.34
CA LEU A 117 -0.60 -6.07 3.40
C LEU A 117 -0.09 -7.27 4.19
N ILE A 118 -0.86 -8.37 4.21
CA ILE A 118 -0.49 -9.61 4.90
C ILE A 118 0.30 -10.51 3.97
N ASP A 119 -0.24 -10.83 2.79
CA ASP A 119 0.42 -11.69 1.82
C ASP A 119 0.40 -11.03 0.43
N GLY A 120 1.52 -11.13 -0.30
CA GLY A 120 1.67 -10.54 -1.63
C GLY A 120 3.14 -10.38 -2.04
N SER A 121 3.42 -9.48 -2.98
CA SER A 121 4.78 -9.09 -3.34
C SER A 121 4.91 -7.60 -3.63
N LEU A 122 6.11 -7.07 -3.40
CA LEU A 122 6.52 -5.72 -3.79
C LEU A 122 7.41 -5.83 -5.03
N VAL A 123 7.04 -5.21 -6.13
CA VAL A 123 7.75 -5.36 -7.40
C VAL A 123 8.53 -4.09 -7.72
N CYS A 124 9.84 -4.24 -7.91
CA CYS A 124 10.69 -3.14 -8.38
C CYS A 124 10.17 -2.60 -9.72
N PRO A 125 10.01 -1.28 -9.87
CA PRO A 125 9.48 -0.69 -11.09
C PRO A 125 10.48 -0.79 -12.26
N GLU A 126 11.78 -0.81 -11.99
CA GLU A 126 12.83 -0.83 -13.01
C GLU A 126 13.29 -2.26 -13.35
N SER A 127 13.73 -3.03 -12.36
CA SER A 127 14.29 -4.37 -12.59
C SER A 127 13.24 -5.47 -12.66
N GLY A 128 12.02 -5.21 -12.21
CA GLY A 128 10.98 -6.25 -12.06
C GLY A 128 11.24 -7.25 -10.92
N ARG A 129 12.31 -7.08 -10.13
CA ARG A 129 12.58 -7.93 -8.95
C ARG A 129 11.39 -7.88 -7.99
N GLU A 130 10.89 -9.06 -7.61
CA GLU A 130 9.82 -9.19 -6.63
C GLU A 130 10.37 -9.44 -5.23
N PHE A 131 9.85 -8.75 -4.23
CA PHE A 131 10.15 -8.93 -2.82
C PHE A 131 8.89 -9.49 -2.14
N PRO A 132 8.88 -10.77 -1.74
CA PRO A 132 7.69 -11.38 -1.19
C PRO A 132 7.34 -10.76 0.17
N VAL A 133 6.04 -10.65 0.45
CA VAL A 133 5.49 -10.26 1.74
C VAL A 133 4.70 -11.45 2.25
N GLU A 134 5.10 -11.99 3.40
CA GLU A 134 4.44 -13.13 4.03
C GLU A 134 4.15 -12.80 5.48
N LYS A 135 2.92 -13.08 5.95
CA LYS A 135 2.50 -12.79 7.33
C LYS A 135 2.76 -11.33 7.74
N GLY A 136 2.64 -10.44 6.76
CA GLY A 136 2.84 -9.01 6.90
C GLY A 136 4.29 -8.56 6.99
N ILE A 137 5.27 -9.43 6.72
CA ILE A 137 6.71 -9.13 6.78
C ILE A 137 7.28 -9.11 5.36
N PRO A 138 7.77 -7.95 4.87
CA PRO A 138 8.43 -7.88 3.57
C PRO A 138 9.84 -8.45 3.64
N ASN A 139 10.18 -9.34 2.70
CA ASN A 139 11.54 -9.86 2.53
C ASN A 139 12.29 -9.05 1.46
N MET A 140 13.12 -8.11 1.92
CA MET A 140 13.94 -7.23 1.08
C MET A 140 15.36 -7.74 0.86
N LEU A 141 15.64 -9.01 1.16
CA LEU A 141 16.99 -9.58 0.99
C LEU A 141 17.32 -9.75 -0.49
N LEU A 142 18.56 -9.40 -0.84
CA LEU A 142 19.14 -9.57 -2.16
C LEU A 142 20.15 -10.72 -2.10
N HIS A 143 20.30 -11.45 -3.21
CA HIS A 143 21.39 -12.42 -3.35
C HIS A 143 22.71 -11.69 -3.63
N ASP A 144 23.85 -12.35 -3.37
CA ASP A 144 25.19 -11.74 -3.52
C ASP A 144 25.47 -11.22 -4.94
N ASP A 145 24.85 -11.83 -5.96
CA ASP A 145 24.92 -11.40 -7.36
C ASP A 145 24.01 -10.19 -7.68
N GLU A 146 23.05 -9.89 -6.81
CA GLU A 146 22.10 -8.79 -6.94
C GLU A 146 22.53 -7.49 -6.21
N ILE A 147 23.69 -7.49 -5.53
CA ILE A 147 24.26 -6.34 -4.78
C ILE A 147 25.32 -5.58 -5.61
#